data_AF-A0A3P6SNI9-F1
#
_entry.id   AF-A0A3P6SNI9-F1
#
_cell.length_a   1.000
_cell.length_b   1.000
_cell.length_c   1.000
_cell.angle_alpha   90.00
_cell.angle_beta   90.00
_cell.angle_gamma   90.00
#
_symmetry.space_group_name_H-M   'P 1'
#
loop_
_entity.id
_entity.type
_entity.pdbx_description
1 polymer ?
#
loop_
_entity_poly.entity_id
_entity_poly.type
_entity_poly.pdbx_seq_one_letter_code
_entity_poly.pdbx_strand_id
1 'polypeptide(L)'
;MASIACRATRFSVGTRWAVRGLFDSEVRGSGSIACEGECSPSEPSGKNVASSDKDEYLCSAVAGIMSGTEQCCRNVCKAVVINKCLMAMGGKYKERMLQLEKVLLLENSEIDLGDLRLCCSFGVPDSLRPLCWRLLLGYLPMERQQWPVYLRKHREIYNSLVEDVIVHPGQVSITPGRETAEDHPLNLNPSSEWNNYFKDNEVLAQIDKDVRRLCPEIDFFQRITSYPHRSAAKINLSHRIQQENLYSEVPPSSHFSAGNFIASPTKTASKEYSNVVDENVEYHWQVVERVLFMYSKLNPGVKYVQGMNEIMGPLYYVFANDADGEWAEAAEADTYYCFQLLMSEIKDNFIKTLDSSNCGIESLLAEFNERLRNCDLDLYNHLVDVGIKPQFYAFRWLSLLLSQEFSLPDVINIWDSLFSSPDRLRFLHWICLAMMEKVRIPLLEGDFTSCLEMLQNYHETDVGELIVVAHKMNEGCYCFKKSCKDNGKSGFSKLERNPTVKLASAFTNVLRTLSKK
;
A
#
# COMPACT_ATOMS: atom_id res chain seq x y z
N MET A 1 1.71 -75.34 -12.53
CA MET A 1 1.86 -74.55 -13.77
C MET A 1 2.32 -73.15 -13.38
N ALA A 2 3.47 -72.71 -13.92
CA ALA A 2 4.07 -71.36 -14.00
C ALA A 2 3.92 -70.42 -12.76
N SER A 3 4.94 -69.98 -12.01
CA SER A 3 6.36 -69.63 -12.23
C SER A 3 6.64 -68.48 -13.23
N ILE A 4 7.64 -67.66 -12.83
CA ILE A 4 8.42 -66.61 -13.55
C ILE A 4 7.95 -65.17 -13.21
N ALA A 5 8.56 -64.45 -12.24
CA ALA A 5 9.92 -63.86 -12.16
C ALA A 5 10.03 -62.51 -12.92
N CYS A 6 10.23 -61.38 -12.23
CA CYS A 6 11.50 -60.81 -11.71
C CYS A 6 12.15 -59.83 -12.71
N ARG A 7 12.23 -58.54 -12.34
CA ARG A 7 13.51 -57.81 -12.20
C ARG A 7 13.34 -56.41 -11.61
N ALA A 8 14.07 -56.21 -10.52
CA ALA A 8 14.44 -54.94 -9.95
C ALA A 8 15.81 -54.51 -10.49
N THR A 9 16.05 -53.20 -10.53
CA THR A 9 17.37 -52.55 -10.33
C THR A 9 17.04 -51.13 -9.82
N ARG A 10 17.08 -50.77 -8.53
CA ARG A 10 18.18 -50.60 -7.54
C ARG A 10 19.33 -49.69 -7.98
N PHE A 11 19.50 -48.58 -7.25
CA PHE A 11 20.64 -48.13 -6.41
C PHE A 11 20.55 -46.57 -6.30
N SER A 12 20.86 -45.84 -5.22
CA SER A 12 21.26 -46.11 -3.83
C SER A 12 21.77 -44.80 -3.20
N VAL A 13 21.33 -44.50 -1.96
CA VAL A 13 22.09 -43.93 -0.81
C VAL A 13 22.71 -42.53 -1.00
N GLY A 14 22.71 -41.59 -0.05
CA GLY A 14 22.42 -41.52 1.39
C GLY A 14 22.68 -40.04 1.79
N THR A 15 22.24 -39.52 2.93
CA THR A 15 22.87 -39.81 4.22
C THR A 15 21.93 -39.36 5.35
N ARG A 16 21.67 -40.28 6.29
CA ARG A 16 21.01 -40.06 7.57
C ARG A 16 21.97 -39.38 8.55
N TRP A 17 21.43 -38.52 9.42
CA TRP A 17 21.81 -38.50 10.83
C TRP A 17 20.56 -38.75 11.66
N ALA A 18 20.65 -39.77 12.51
CA ALA A 18 19.64 -40.18 13.47
C ALA A 18 20.28 -40.08 14.86
N VAL A 19 19.54 -39.59 15.85
CA VAL A 19 19.69 -40.06 17.23
C VAL A 19 18.30 -40.19 17.84
N ARG A 20 18.10 -41.34 18.47
CA ARG A 20 16.88 -41.91 19.02
C ARG A 20 17.12 -42.06 20.52
N GLY A 21 16.11 -41.78 21.33
CA GLY A 21 15.86 -42.46 22.61
C GLY A 21 16.39 -41.82 23.89
N LEU A 22 15.48 -41.57 24.83
CA LEU A 22 15.51 -42.16 26.17
C LEU A 22 14.09 -42.15 26.76
N PHE A 23 13.77 -43.27 27.42
CA PHE A 23 12.53 -43.63 28.12
C PHE A 23 12.61 -43.20 29.60
N ASP A 24 11.53 -43.48 30.34
CA ASP A 24 11.29 -43.35 31.80
C ASP A 24 10.76 -41.98 32.27
N SER A 25 9.83 -41.85 33.21
CA SER A 25 8.83 -42.70 33.89
C SER A 25 8.18 -41.81 34.96
N GLU A 26 6.87 -41.95 35.17
CA GLU A 26 6.16 -41.84 36.46
C GLU A 26 6.11 -40.54 37.32
N VAL A 27 4.85 -40.05 37.47
CA VAL A 27 4.07 -39.96 38.73
C VAL A 27 4.25 -38.76 39.71
N ARG A 28 3.06 -38.28 40.16
CA ARG A 28 2.71 -37.44 41.36
C ARG A 28 3.00 -35.93 41.24
N GLY A 29 2.09 -35.00 41.55
CA GLY A 29 0.72 -35.04 42.05
C GLY A 29 0.30 -33.64 42.55
N SER A 30 -1.02 -33.39 42.57
CA SER A 30 -1.75 -32.47 43.47
C SER A 30 -1.49 -30.94 43.35
N GLY A 31 -2.48 -30.05 43.30
CA GLY A 31 -3.91 -30.21 43.52
C GLY A 31 -4.72 -28.98 43.10
N SER A 32 -5.99 -29.25 42.85
CA SER A 32 -7.09 -28.31 42.62
C SER A 32 -7.34 -27.38 43.79
N ILE A 33 -7.84 -26.17 43.52
CA ILE A 33 -9.08 -25.66 44.14
C ILE A 33 -9.86 -24.92 43.05
N ALA A 34 -11.03 -25.45 42.73
CA ALA A 34 -12.10 -24.80 41.99
C ALA A 34 -12.95 -23.94 42.94
N CYS A 35 -13.67 -22.97 42.41
CA CYS A 35 -15.08 -22.77 42.78
C CYS A 35 -15.77 -21.89 41.73
N GLU A 36 -16.77 -22.50 41.10
CA GLU A 36 -17.81 -21.94 40.25
C GLU A 36 -18.77 -21.04 41.05
N GLY A 37 -19.55 -20.22 40.34
CA GLY A 37 -20.70 -19.50 40.90
C GLY A 37 -21.37 -18.59 39.88
N GLU A 38 -22.26 -19.16 39.06
CA GLU A 38 -23.26 -18.44 38.26
C GLU A 38 -24.33 -17.79 39.16
N CYS A 39 -24.86 -16.62 38.77
CA CYS A 39 -26.31 -16.36 38.73
C CYS A 39 -26.66 -14.97 38.14
N SER A 40 -27.74 -14.98 37.36
CA SER A 40 -28.37 -13.94 36.53
C SER A 40 -29.27 -12.96 37.33
N PRO A 41 -29.91 -11.93 36.71
CA PRO A 41 -30.21 -10.63 37.32
C PRO A 41 -31.67 -10.43 37.78
N SER A 42 -31.92 -9.42 38.62
CA SER A 42 -33.25 -8.81 38.80
C SER A 42 -33.17 -7.33 39.21
N GLU A 43 -33.93 -6.49 38.52
CA GLU A 43 -34.25 -5.09 38.87
C GLU A 43 -35.06 -4.99 40.18
N PRO A 44 -35.13 -3.80 40.82
CA PRO A 44 -36.35 -3.00 40.66
C PRO A 44 -36.18 -1.46 40.70
N SER A 45 -37.26 -0.80 40.31
CA SER A 45 -37.55 0.64 40.17
C SER A 45 -37.68 1.48 41.46
N GLY A 46 -37.30 2.77 41.42
CA GLY A 46 -38.18 3.90 41.82
C GLY A 46 -37.80 4.87 42.96
N LYS A 47 -37.49 6.13 42.57
CA LYS A 47 -37.79 7.46 43.18
C LYS A 47 -36.87 8.11 44.26
N ASN A 48 -36.20 9.20 43.81
CA ASN A 48 -35.95 10.56 44.36
C ASN A 48 -35.79 10.81 45.88
N VAL A 49 -34.68 11.46 46.29
CA VAL A 49 -34.56 12.90 46.68
C VAL A 49 -33.09 13.25 47.03
N ALA A 50 -32.68 14.45 46.61
CA ALA A 50 -31.44 15.23 46.76
C ALA A 50 -30.48 14.98 47.96
N SER A 51 -29.16 14.94 47.68
CA SER A 51 -28.19 16.04 47.92
C SER A 51 -26.75 15.57 48.17
N SER A 52 -25.81 16.44 47.75
CA SER A 52 -24.37 16.50 48.03
C SER A 52 -23.42 15.80 47.04
N ASP A 53 -22.92 16.64 46.13
CA ASP A 53 -21.62 16.55 45.49
C ASP A 53 -20.52 16.21 46.51
N LYS A 54 -19.76 15.12 46.28
CA LYS A 54 -18.29 15.06 46.51
C LYS A 54 -17.57 13.74 46.21
N ASP A 55 -18.25 12.65 45.87
CA ASP A 55 -17.56 11.33 45.73
C ASP A 55 -17.31 10.84 44.29
N GLU A 56 -17.65 11.62 43.26
CA GLU A 56 -17.47 11.19 41.85
C GLU A 56 -16.10 11.55 41.25
N TYR A 57 -15.29 12.37 41.92
CA TYR A 57 -13.96 12.77 41.42
C TYR A 57 -12.82 11.80 41.77
N LEU A 58 -13.00 10.89 42.75
CA LEU A 58 -11.95 9.94 43.14
C LEU A 58 -12.00 8.61 42.36
N CYS A 59 -13.17 8.12 41.96
CA CYS A 59 -13.27 6.90 41.14
C CYS A 59 -12.85 7.12 39.68
N SER A 60 -13.07 8.32 39.12
CA SER A 60 -12.58 8.69 37.77
C SER A 60 -11.05 8.85 37.74
N ALA A 61 -10.45 9.39 38.81
CA ALA A 61 -9.00 9.55 38.92
C ALA A 61 -8.27 8.20 39.03
N VAL A 62 -8.82 7.22 39.76
CA VAL A 62 -8.19 5.90 39.90
C VAL A 62 -8.35 5.05 38.63
N ALA A 63 -9.47 5.16 37.91
CA ALA A 63 -9.64 4.53 36.59
C ALA A 63 -8.74 5.18 35.50
N GLY A 64 -8.50 6.49 35.57
CA GLY A 64 -7.56 7.21 34.73
C GLY A 64 -6.09 6.83 34.98
N ILE A 65 -5.72 6.54 36.23
CA ILE A 65 -4.36 6.12 36.61
C ILE A 65 -4.09 4.65 36.25
N MET A 66 -5.10 3.76 36.34
CA MET A 66 -4.97 2.36 35.93
C MET A 66 -4.96 2.17 34.40
N SER A 67 -5.70 2.97 33.64
CA SER A 67 -5.62 2.98 32.16
C SER A 67 -4.34 3.63 31.64
N GLY A 68 -3.85 4.68 32.31
CA GLY A 68 -2.57 5.32 32.02
C GLY A 68 -1.36 4.43 32.28
N THR A 69 -1.40 3.56 33.30
CA THR A 69 -0.30 2.63 33.62
C THR A 69 -0.29 1.40 32.71
N GLU A 70 -1.43 0.84 32.31
CA GLU A 70 -1.45 -0.23 31.30
C GLU A 70 -1.05 0.26 29.90
N GLN A 71 -1.45 1.48 29.52
CA GLN A 71 -1.04 2.09 28.26
C GLN A 71 0.45 2.48 28.29
N CYS A 72 0.95 2.98 29.43
CA CYS A 72 2.37 3.23 29.65
C CYS A 72 3.18 1.93 29.64
N CYS A 73 2.73 0.86 30.28
CA CYS A 73 3.40 -0.45 30.25
C CYS A 73 3.38 -1.09 28.86
N ARG A 74 2.30 -0.97 28.08
CA ARG A 74 2.25 -1.40 26.67
C ARG A 74 3.19 -0.57 25.78
N ASN A 75 3.27 0.74 26.00
CA ASN A 75 4.16 1.63 25.25
C ASN A 75 5.63 1.46 25.65
N VAL A 76 5.93 1.19 26.92
CA VAL A 76 7.29 0.88 27.42
C VAL A 76 7.74 -0.50 26.94
N CYS A 77 6.87 -1.51 26.90
CA CYS A 77 7.23 -2.82 26.33
C CYS A 77 7.45 -2.76 24.82
N LYS A 78 6.62 -2.02 24.06
CA LYS A 78 6.84 -1.79 22.62
C LYS A 78 8.10 -0.96 22.36
N ALA A 79 8.33 0.10 23.13
CA ALA A 79 9.55 0.89 23.05
C ALA A 79 10.79 0.06 23.44
N VAL A 80 10.74 -0.84 24.43
CA VAL A 80 11.89 -1.69 24.79
C VAL A 80 12.20 -2.72 23.70
N VAL A 81 11.18 -3.28 23.03
CA VAL A 81 11.36 -4.25 21.93
C VAL A 81 11.89 -3.56 20.66
N ILE A 82 11.38 -2.38 20.31
CA ILE A 82 11.80 -1.66 19.11
C ILE A 82 13.10 -0.86 19.34
N ASN A 83 13.34 -0.32 20.54
CA ASN A 83 14.62 0.30 20.90
C ASN A 83 15.76 -0.75 20.95
N LYS A 84 15.45 -2.02 21.25
CA LYS A 84 16.38 -3.15 20.99
C LYS A 84 16.67 -3.37 19.50
N CYS A 85 15.72 -3.10 18.60
CA CYS A 85 15.92 -3.16 17.15
C CYS A 85 16.71 -1.95 16.62
N LEU A 86 16.41 -0.74 17.07
CA LEU A 86 17.05 0.53 16.69
C LEU A 86 18.53 0.62 17.13
N MET A 87 18.91 0.04 18.27
CA MET A 87 20.27 0.13 18.81
C MET A 87 21.29 -0.87 18.20
N ALA A 88 20.91 -1.68 17.21
CA ALA A 88 21.70 -2.84 16.78
C ALA A 88 21.83 -3.01 15.25
N MET A 89 22.00 -1.90 14.52
CA MET A 89 21.97 -1.85 13.06
C MET A 89 23.23 -2.39 12.32
N GLY A 90 24.12 -3.14 12.99
CA GLY A 90 25.34 -3.69 12.37
C GLY A 90 25.30 -5.19 12.02
N GLY A 91 24.34 -5.97 12.55
CA GLY A 91 24.36 -7.45 12.44
C GLY A 91 23.01 -8.15 12.33
N LYS A 92 21.89 -7.42 12.28
CA LYS A 92 20.54 -7.96 12.53
C LYS A 92 19.66 -8.27 11.32
N TYR A 93 20.05 -7.91 10.10
CA TYR A 93 19.21 -8.23 8.92
C TYR A 93 18.94 -9.73 8.83
N LYS A 94 20.00 -10.55 8.93
CA LYS A 94 19.88 -12.03 8.90
C LYS A 94 18.98 -12.59 10.00
N GLU A 95 19.06 -12.05 11.22
CA GLU A 95 18.24 -12.50 12.34
C GLU A 95 16.76 -12.14 12.14
N ARG A 96 16.47 -10.92 11.65
CA ARG A 96 15.12 -10.51 11.27
C ARG A 96 14.58 -11.36 10.12
N MET A 97 15.40 -11.68 9.13
CA MET A 97 15.01 -12.56 8.03
C MET A 97 14.66 -13.96 8.54
N LEU A 98 15.51 -14.53 9.39
CA LEU A 98 15.22 -15.81 10.03
C LEU A 98 13.94 -15.76 10.86
N GLN A 99 13.67 -14.66 11.56
CA GLN A 99 12.42 -14.51 12.31
C GLN A 99 11.20 -14.40 11.39
N LEU A 100 11.29 -13.64 10.30
CA LEU A 100 10.22 -13.54 9.32
C LEU A 100 9.93 -14.90 8.67
N GLU A 101 10.97 -15.64 8.30
CA GLU A 101 10.85 -17.03 7.82
C GLU A 101 10.25 -17.94 8.90
N LYS A 102 10.59 -17.77 10.18
CA LYS A 102 9.96 -18.55 11.26
C LYS A 102 8.47 -18.25 11.39
N VAL A 103 8.08 -16.98 11.31
CA VAL A 103 6.68 -16.56 11.38
C VAL A 103 5.91 -17.06 10.14
N LEU A 104 6.53 -16.97 8.97
CA LEU A 104 5.88 -17.19 7.68
C LEU A 104 6.02 -18.60 7.08
N LEU A 105 7.07 -19.35 7.38
CA LEU A 105 7.44 -20.57 6.66
C LEU A 105 7.54 -21.81 7.56
N LEU A 106 7.63 -21.67 8.88
CA LEU A 106 7.39 -22.81 9.77
C LEU A 106 5.90 -23.16 9.76
N GLU A 107 5.57 -24.44 9.97
CA GLU A 107 4.21 -24.99 10.02
C GLU A 107 3.40 -24.48 11.24
N ASN A 108 3.42 -23.17 11.47
CA ASN A 108 2.58 -22.50 12.45
C ASN A 108 1.14 -22.56 11.95
N SER A 109 0.23 -23.08 12.76
CA SER A 109 -1.20 -23.14 12.41
C SER A 109 -1.82 -21.75 12.22
N GLU A 110 -1.31 -20.77 12.97
CA GLU A 110 -1.78 -19.39 13.01
C GLU A 110 -0.56 -18.44 12.96
N ILE A 111 -0.72 -17.33 12.25
CA ILE A 111 0.32 -16.30 12.10
C ILE A 111 0.11 -15.22 13.15
N ASP A 112 1.12 -14.98 13.99
CA ASP A 112 1.11 -13.85 14.92
C ASP A 112 1.29 -12.53 14.16
N LEU A 113 0.24 -11.72 14.14
CA LEU A 113 0.24 -10.42 13.46
C LEU A 113 1.19 -9.41 14.12
N GLY A 114 1.42 -9.49 15.43
CA GLY A 114 2.35 -8.61 16.14
C GLY A 114 3.79 -8.85 15.72
N ASP A 115 4.21 -10.12 15.68
CA ASP A 115 5.53 -10.53 15.21
C ASP A 115 5.72 -10.22 13.73
N LEU A 116 4.69 -10.46 12.89
CA LEU A 116 4.73 -10.12 11.47
C LEU A 116 4.96 -8.61 11.27
N ARG A 117 4.20 -7.76 11.97
CA ARG A 117 4.38 -6.31 11.92
C ARG A 117 5.77 -5.89 12.35
N LEU A 118 6.30 -6.46 13.44
CA LEU A 118 7.66 -6.15 13.90
C LEU A 118 8.71 -6.53 12.85
N CYS A 119 8.57 -7.69 12.20
CA CYS A 119 9.52 -8.15 11.18
C CYS A 119 9.49 -7.29 9.91
N CYS A 120 8.32 -6.78 9.52
CA CYS A 120 8.14 -5.97 8.31
C CYS A 120 8.46 -4.48 8.49
N SER A 121 8.60 -4.00 9.74
CA SER A 121 8.73 -2.58 10.09
C SER A 121 9.91 -1.81 9.48
N PHE A 122 10.93 -2.50 8.96
CA PHE A 122 12.08 -1.87 8.31
C PHE A 122 12.36 -2.52 6.93
N GLY A 123 11.31 -2.91 6.22
CA GLY A 123 11.39 -3.53 4.89
C GLY A 123 11.31 -5.06 4.89
N VAL A 124 10.81 -5.60 3.79
CA VAL A 124 10.52 -7.02 3.56
C VAL A 124 11.36 -7.53 2.37
N PRO A 125 11.81 -8.80 2.34
CA PRO A 125 12.41 -9.40 1.15
C PRO A 125 11.46 -9.49 -0.02
N ASP A 126 11.97 -9.31 -1.24
CA ASP A 126 11.18 -9.38 -2.46
C ASP A 126 10.37 -10.68 -2.58
N SER A 127 10.97 -11.82 -2.24
CA SER A 127 10.31 -13.12 -2.32
C SER A 127 9.16 -13.33 -1.34
N LEU A 128 9.14 -12.59 -0.23
CA LEU A 128 8.12 -12.72 0.82
C LEU A 128 7.14 -11.55 0.84
N ARG A 129 7.47 -10.43 0.17
CA ARG A 129 6.68 -9.21 0.17
C ARG A 129 5.23 -9.41 -0.28
N PRO A 130 4.94 -10.15 -1.37
CA PRO A 130 3.56 -10.39 -1.79
C PRO A 130 2.72 -11.05 -0.69
N LEU A 131 3.28 -12.05 0.00
CA LEU A 131 2.59 -12.72 1.11
C LEU A 131 2.41 -11.79 2.32
N CYS A 132 3.45 -11.05 2.69
CA CYS A 132 3.39 -10.07 3.78
C CYS A 132 2.31 -9.02 3.54
N TRP A 133 2.22 -8.47 2.33
CA TRP A 133 1.23 -7.43 2.01
C TRP A 133 -0.20 -7.96 2.09
N ARG A 134 -0.46 -9.16 1.54
CA ARG A 134 -1.78 -9.81 1.64
C ARG A 134 -2.22 -10.02 3.10
N LEU A 135 -1.28 -10.37 4.00
CA LEU A 135 -1.57 -10.51 5.44
C LEU A 135 -1.73 -9.16 6.15
N LEU A 136 -0.81 -8.22 5.91
CA LEU A 136 -0.78 -6.92 6.58
C LEU A 136 -1.95 -6.01 6.16
N LEU A 137 -2.46 -6.15 4.93
CA LEU A 137 -3.68 -5.48 4.47
C LEU A 137 -4.96 -6.19 4.93
N GLY A 138 -4.85 -7.38 5.55
CA GLY A 138 -5.98 -8.15 6.05
C GLY A 138 -6.76 -8.90 4.97
N TYR A 139 -6.15 -9.15 3.81
CA TYR A 139 -6.77 -9.96 2.75
C TYR A 139 -6.75 -11.45 3.11
N LEU A 140 -5.61 -11.96 3.57
CA LEU A 140 -5.49 -13.36 4.02
C LEU A 140 -5.90 -13.50 5.49
N PRO A 141 -6.66 -14.55 5.86
CA PRO A 141 -6.90 -14.87 7.26
C PRO A 141 -5.59 -15.34 7.93
N MET A 142 -5.50 -15.21 9.26
CA MET A 142 -4.28 -15.57 9.99
C MET A 142 -4.11 -17.08 10.13
N GLU A 143 -5.19 -17.87 10.00
CA GLU A 143 -5.14 -19.33 9.99
C GLU A 143 -4.84 -19.88 8.58
N ARG A 144 -3.65 -20.44 8.41
CA ARG A 144 -3.14 -20.91 7.11
C ARG A 144 -3.99 -21.99 6.46
N GLN A 145 -4.62 -22.83 7.28
CA GLN A 145 -5.44 -23.95 6.81
C GLN A 145 -6.66 -23.46 6.00
N GLN A 146 -7.07 -22.20 6.20
CA GLN A 146 -8.21 -21.61 5.49
C GLN A 146 -7.83 -21.07 4.10
N TRP A 147 -6.54 -20.80 3.84
CA TRP A 147 -6.10 -20.10 2.62
C TRP A 147 -6.54 -20.76 1.32
N PRO A 148 -6.40 -22.09 1.12
CA PRO A 148 -6.74 -22.70 -0.17
C PRO A 148 -8.21 -22.55 -0.53
N VAL A 149 -9.11 -22.67 0.46
CA VAL A 149 -10.55 -22.53 0.26
C VAL A 149 -10.93 -21.06 0.12
N TYR A 150 -10.35 -20.19 0.97
CA TYR A 150 -10.60 -18.76 0.96
C TYR A 150 -10.22 -18.12 -0.37
N LEU A 151 -8.99 -18.36 -0.84
CA LEU A 151 -8.46 -17.77 -2.07
C LEU A 151 -9.23 -18.24 -3.30
N ARG A 152 -9.50 -19.55 -3.39
CA ARG A 152 -10.29 -20.10 -4.51
C ARG A 152 -11.63 -19.39 -4.62
N LYS A 153 -12.36 -19.30 -3.50
CA LYS A 153 -13.66 -18.63 -3.46
C LYS A 153 -13.57 -17.16 -3.89
N HIS A 154 -12.63 -16.39 -3.35
CA HIS A 154 -12.52 -14.96 -3.67
C HIS A 154 -12.09 -14.72 -5.12
N ARG A 155 -11.13 -15.50 -5.64
CA ARG A 155 -10.67 -15.42 -7.03
C ARG A 155 -11.79 -15.80 -8.01
N GLU A 156 -12.58 -16.83 -7.70
CA GLU A 156 -13.77 -17.20 -8.48
C GLU A 156 -14.84 -16.10 -8.48
N ILE A 157 -15.12 -15.50 -7.32
CA ILE A 157 -16.07 -14.37 -7.21
C ILE A 157 -15.61 -13.21 -8.06
N TYR A 158 -14.33 -12.81 -7.96
CA TYR A 158 -13.79 -11.72 -8.78
C TYR A 158 -13.96 -12.01 -10.27
N ASN A 159 -13.59 -13.20 -10.73
CA ASN A 159 -13.71 -13.57 -12.15
C ASN A 159 -15.16 -13.56 -12.63
N SER A 160 -16.12 -13.98 -11.80
CA SER A 160 -17.55 -13.87 -12.11
C SER A 160 -17.98 -12.40 -12.22
N LEU A 161 -17.57 -11.57 -11.25
CA LEU A 161 -17.89 -10.14 -11.25
C LEU A 161 -17.37 -9.44 -12.50
N VAL A 162 -16.15 -9.76 -12.94
CA VAL A 162 -15.56 -9.20 -14.17
C VAL A 162 -16.45 -9.51 -15.38
N GLU A 163 -16.94 -10.74 -15.50
CA GLU A 163 -17.79 -11.16 -16.61
C GLU A 163 -19.20 -10.57 -16.56
N ASP A 164 -19.73 -10.36 -15.35
CA ASP A 164 -21.08 -9.85 -15.12
C ASP A 164 -21.16 -8.32 -15.21
N VAL A 165 -20.10 -7.60 -14.82
CA VAL A 165 -20.08 -6.13 -14.76
C VAL A 165 -19.61 -5.51 -16.08
N ILE A 166 -18.72 -6.17 -16.81
CA ILE A 166 -18.19 -5.68 -18.09
C ILE A 166 -19.04 -6.25 -19.23
N VAL A 167 -20.19 -5.64 -19.47
CA VAL A 167 -21.15 -6.05 -20.51
C VAL A 167 -21.25 -4.98 -21.60
N HIS A 168 -21.23 -5.40 -22.87
CA HIS A 168 -21.56 -4.54 -24.00
C HIS A 168 -23.08 -4.60 -24.29
N PRO A 169 -23.78 -3.45 -24.31
CA PRO A 169 -25.16 -3.36 -24.74
C PRO A 169 -25.34 -3.99 -26.13
N GLY A 170 -26.29 -4.93 -26.24
CA GLY A 170 -26.58 -5.65 -27.49
C GLY A 170 -25.86 -6.98 -27.70
N GLN A 171 -24.89 -7.36 -26.85
CA GLN A 171 -24.28 -8.71 -26.88
C GLN A 171 -25.03 -9.76 -26.06
N VAL A 172 -26.04 -9.35 -25.28
CA VAL A 172 -26.92 -10.29 -24.57
C VAL A 172 -27.69 -11.07 -25.64
N SER A 173 -27.39 -12.36 -25.77
CA SER A 173 -28.12 -13.28 -26.62
C SER A 173 -29.61 -13.12 -26.37
N ILE A 174 -30.36 -12.85 -27.43
CA ILE A 174 -31.82 -12.79 -27.44
C ILE A 174 -32.35 -14.04 -26.74
N THR A 175 -32.69 -13.94 -25.46
CA THR A 175 -33.58 -14.92 -24.83
C THR A 175 -34.90 -14.82 -25.58
N PRO A 176 -35.39 -15.89 -26.23
CA PRO A 176 -36.65 -15.82 -26.95
C PRO A 176 -37.77 -15.57 -25.92
N GLY A 177 -38.30 -14.35 -25.89
CA GLY A 177 -39.43 -13.97 -25.01
C GLY A 177 -39.27 -12.70 -24.18
N ARG A 178 -38.12 -12.01 -24.21
CA ARG A 178 -38.02 -10.61 -23.72
C ARG A 178 -37.77 -9.69 -24.90
N GLU A 179 -38.83 -9.12 -25.44
CA GLU A 179 -38.75 -7.96 -26.34
C GLU A 179 -38.24 -6.75 -25.53
N THR A 180 -36.92 -6.61 -25.34
CA THR A 180 -36.32 -5.33 -24.93
C THR A 180 -36.24 -4.43 -26.17
N ALA A 181 -37.40 -4.03 -26.69
CA ALA A 181 -37.52 -3.25 -27.91
C ALA A 181 -37.30 -1.73 -27.71
N GLU A 182 -36.95 -1.29 -26.50
CA GLU A 182 -36.97 0.14 -26.16
C GLU A 182 -35.62 0.74 -25.71
N ASP A 183 -34.56 -0.07 -25.54
CA ASP A 183 -33.27 0.47 -25.11
C ASP A 183 -32.27 0.59 -26.26
N HIS A 184 -31.88 1.82 -26.56
CA HIS A 184 -31.04 2.17 -27.71
C HIS A 184 -30.00 3.24 -27.32
N PRO A 185 -28.91 3.42 -28.10
CA PRO A 185 -27.84 4.36 -27.78
C PRO A 185 -28.31 5.79 -27.46
N LEU A 186 -29.36 6.26 -28.12
CA LEU A 186 -29.91 7.60 -27.92
C LEU A 186 -30.93 7.71 -26.77
N ASN A 187 -31.08 6.66 -25.95
CA ASN A 187 -32.11 6.61 -24.93
C ASN A 187 -31.71 7.50 -23.74
N LEU A 188 -32.52 8.52 -23.47
CA LEU A 188 -32.25 9.49 -22.41
C LEU A 188 -32.70 9.01 -21.02
N ASN A 189 -33.38 7.87 -20.94
CA ASN A 189 -33.83 7.33 -19.66
C ASN A 189 -32.61 7.05 -18.76
N PRO A 190 -32.58 7.54 -17.50
CA PRO A 190 -31.52 7.23 -16.56
C PRO A 190 -31.33 5.74 -16.27
N SER A 191 -32.35 4.90 -16.51
CA SER A 191 -32.28 3.44 -16.36
C SER A 191 -31.86 2.71 -17.65
N SER A 192 -31.45 3.43 -18.69
CA SER A 192 -30.95 2.85 -19.94
C SER A 192 -29.57 2.22 -19.74
N GLU A 193 -29.39 1.00 -20.24
CA GLU A 193 -28.09 0.32 -20.28
C GLU A 193 -27.10 1.09 -21.17
N TRP A 194 -27.59 1.70 -22.24
CA TRP A 194 -26.77 2.58 -23.11
C TRP A 194 -26.32 3.86 -22.40
N ASN A 195 -27.20 4.52 -21.65
CA ASN A 195 -26.83 5.71 -20.87
C ASN A 195 -25.78 5.36 -19.80
N ASN A 196 -25.95 4.23 -19.10
CA ASN A 196 -24.94 3.72 -18.17
C ASN A 196 -23.63 3.36 -18.88
N TYR A 197 -23.70 2.74 -20.05
CA TYR A 197 -22.54 2.40 -20.87
C TYR A 197 -21.71 3.63 -21.27
N PHE A 198 -22.35 4.73 -21.69
CA PHE A 198 -21.63 5.96 -22.04
C PHE A 198 -21.02 6.65 -20.82
N LYS A 199 -21.73 6.68 -19.69
CA LYS A 199 -21.16 7.18 -18.42
C LYS A 199 -19.96 6.35 -17.96
N ASP A 200 -20.03 5.03 -18.13
CA ASP A 200 -18.91 4.14 -17.85
C ASP A 200 -17.72 4.45 -18.76
N ASN A 201 -17.95 4.77 -20.03
CA ASN A 201 -16.90 5.13 -20.98
C ASN A 201 -16.19 6.43 -20.62
N GLU A 202 -16.92 7.43 -20.09
CA GLU A 202 -16.29 8.66 -19.58
C GLU A 202 -15.29 8.36 -18.45
N VAL A 203 -15.70 7.52 -17.50
CA VAL A 203 -14.83 7.08 -16.40
C VAL A 203 -13.67 6.25 -16.92
N LEU A 204 -13.95 5.32 -17.83
CA LEU A 204 -12.94 4.43 -18.41
C LEU A 204 -11.90 5.23 -19.20
N ALA A 205 -12.29 6.25 -19.96
CA ALA A 205 -11.37 7.13 -20.69
C ALA A 205 -10.44 7.92 -19.75
N GLN A 206 -10.88 8.22 -18.52
CA GLN A 206 -10.00 8.79 -17.50
C GLN A 206 -9.00 7.76 -16.98
N ILE A 207 -9.48 6.55 -16.67
CA ILE A 207 -8.63 5.44 -16.22
C ILE A 207 -7.57 5.11 -17.27
N ASP A 208 -7.95 4.92 -18.54
CA ASP A 208 -7.04 4.60 -19.65
C ASP A 208 -5.89 5.61 -19.77
N LYS A 209 -6.21 6.91 -19.71
CA LYS A 209 -5.20 7.99 -19.72
C LYS A 209 -4.22 7.88 -18.55
N ASP A 210 -4.72 7.53 -17.37
CA ASP A 210 -3.94 7.47 -16.14
C ASP A 210 -3.05 6.21 -16.07
N VAL A 211 -3.57 5.05 -16.47
CA VAL A 211 -2.80 3.80 -16.44
C VAL A 211 -1.72 3.75 -17.53
N ARG A 212 -1.94 4.42 -18.67
CA ARG A 212 -0.92 4.50 -19.74
C ARG A 212 0.33 5.27 -19.32
N ARG A 213 0.20 6.18 -18.35
CA ARG A 213 1.29 7.01 -17.81
C ARG A 213 1.75 6.58 -16.42
N LEU A 214 1.29 5.43 -15.92
CA LEU A 214 1.62 4.90 -14.59
C LEU A 214 3.08 4.44 -14.54
N CYS A 215 3.83 4.91 -13.54
CA CYS A 215 5.25 4.61 -13.31
C CYS A 215 6.09 4.61 -14.62
N PRO A 216 6.18 5.75 -15.32
CA PRO A 216 6.82 5.83 -16.65
C PRO A 216 8.33 5.51 -16.62
N GLU A 217 8.94 5.49 -15.44
CA GLU A 217 10.34 5.13 -15.20
C GLU A 217 10.62 3.62 -15.37
N ILE A 218 9.58 2.77 -15.33
CA ILE A 218 9.72 1.32 -15.55
C ILE A 218 8.94 0.85 -16.77
N ASP A 219 9.46 -0.19 -17.43
CA ASP A 219 8.80 -0.79 -18.59
C ASP A 219 7.67 -1.77 -18.23
N PHE A 220 7.55 -2.13 -16.94
CA PHE A 220 6.70 -3.22 -16.47
C PHE A 220 5.26 -3.09 -16.95
N PHE A 221 4.64 -1.93 -16.76
CA PHE A 221 3.24 -1.72 -17.12
C PHE A 221 3.01 -1.80 -18.63
N GLN A 222 4.03 -1.51 -19.44
CA GLN A 222 3.99 -1.56 -20.90
C GLN A 222 4.36 -2.94 -21.47
N ARG A 223 4.71 -3.91 -20.63
CA ARG A 223 4.96 -5.29 -21.04
C ARG A 223 3.68 -6.11 -21.10
N ILE A 224 3.70 -7.15 -21.94
CA ILE A 224 2.63 -8.15 -22.04
C ILE A 224 2.62 -8.98 -20.75
N THR A 225 1.45 -9.14 -20.13
CA THR A 225 1.30 -10.03 -18.99
C THR A 225 1.44 -11.49 -19.42
N SER A 226 2.12 -12.29 -18.60
CA SER A 226 2.18 -13.74 -18.82
C SER A 226 0.84 -14.44 -18.50
N TYR A 227 -0.05 -13.74 -17.81
CA TYR A 227 -1.33 -14.26 -17.31
C TYR A 227 -2.45 -13.32 -17.77
N PRO A 228 -2.86 -13.37 -19.05
CA PRO A 228 -4.00 -12.61 -19.52
C PRO A 228 -5.29 -13.15 -18.89
N HIS A 229 -6.24 -12.28 -18.60
CA HIS A 229 -7.55 -12.71 -18.10
C HIS A 229 -8.25 -13.60 -19.13
N ARG A 230 -8.96 -14.64 -18.67
CA ARG A 230 -9.62 -15.65 -19.54
C ARG A 230 -10.55 -15.05 -20.60
N SER A 231 -11.15 -13.91 -20.28
CA SER A 231 -12.09 -13.18 -21.12
C SER A 231 -11.49 -11.92 -21.74
N ALA A 232 -10.18 -11.67 -21.62
CA ALA A 232 -9.49 -10.43 -22.01
C ALA A 232 -9.81 -9.98 -23.44
N ALA A 233 -9.78 -10.90 -24.41
CA ALA A 233 -10.12 -10.59 -25.80
C ALA A 233 -11.58 -10.13 -25.98
N LYS A 234 -12.52 -10.66 -25.18
CA LYS A 234 -13.94 -10.29 -25.21
C LYS A 234 -14.22 -8.97 -24.47
N ILE A 235 -13.50 -8.72 -23.38
CA ILE A 235 -13.75 -7.60 -22.45
C ILE A 235 -12.76 -6.44 -22.61
N ASN A 236 -12.08 -6.34 -23.76
CA ASN A 236 -11.02 -5.35 -23.98
C ASN A 236 -11.57 -3.92 -23.83
N LEU A 237 -11.33 -3.35 -22.64
CA LEU A 237 -11.83 -2.05 -22.23
C LEU A 237 -11.21 -0.91 -23.03
N SER A 238 -9.93 -1.04 -23.37
CA SER A 238 -9.22 -0.01 -24.14
C SER A 238 -9.78 0.13 -25.56
N HIS A 239 -10.19 -0.97 -26.18
CA HIS A 239 -10.88 -0.95 -27.48
C HIS A 239 -12.26 -0.28 -27.40
N ARG A 240 -12.96 -0.43 -26.26
CA ARG A 240 -14.25 0.24 -25.99
C ARG A 240 -14.15 1.77 -26.11
N ILE A 241 -13.01 2.35 -25.73
CA ILE A 241 -12.73 3.79 -25.85
C ILE A 241 -12.35 4.17 -27.30
N GLN A 242 -11.50 3.36 -27.96
CA GLN A 242 -11.02 3.68 -29.31
C GLN A 242 -12.15 3.76 -30.34
N GLN A 243 -13.21 2.98 -30.19
CA GLN A 243 -14.38 3.00 -31.06
C GLN A 243 -15.23 4.28 -30.94
N GLU A 244 -15.10 5.07 -29.86
CA GLU A 244 -15.78 6.37 -29.72
C GLU A 244 -15.08 7.49 -30.50
N ASN A 245 -13.78 7.37 -30.75
CA ASN A 245 -13.01 8.30 -31.57
C ASN A 245 -13.17 7.97 -33.06
N LEU A 246 -14.37 8.14 -33.59
CA LEU A 246 -14.59 8.16 -35.04
C LEU A 246 -13.82 9.35 -35.63
N TYR A 247 -12.64 9.08 -36.19
CA TYR A 247 -11.97 10.05 -37.06
C TYR A 247 -12.91 10.37 -38.22
N SER A 248 -13.29 11.64 -38.36
CA SER A 248 -13.93 12.11 -39.59
C SER A 248 -12.91 11.97 -40.72
N GLU A 249 -12.99 10.88 -41.47
CA GLU A 249 -12.35 10.81 -42.77
C GLU A 249 -13.15 11.74 -43.70
N VAL A 250 -12.61 12.93 -43.94
CA VAL A 250 -13.10 13.77 -45.03
C VAL A 250 -12.76 13.03 -46.32
N PRO A 251 -13.75 12.62 -47.14
CA PRO A 251 -13.45 12.02 -48.42
C PRO A 251 -12.65 13.01 -49.25
N PRO A 252 -11.65 12.59 -50.04
CA PRO A 252 -10.95 13.48 -50.95
C PRO A 252 -11.93 13.90 -52.05
N SER A 253 -12.71 14.95 -51.80
CA SER A 253 -13.59 15.57 -52.78
C SER A 253 -12.77 16.54 -53.62
N SER A 254 -12.64 16.22 -54.90
CA SER A 254 -11.83 16.97 -55.87
C SER A 254 -12.47 18.28 -56.35
N HIS A 255 -13.37 18.89 -55.56
CA HIS A 255 -14.04 20.13 -55.93
C HIS A 255 -14.56 20.89 -54.69
N PHE A 256 -13.69 21.56 -53.93
CA PHE A 256 -14.11 22.74 -53.18
C PHE A 256 -12.93 23.68 -52.90
N SER A 257 -13.11 24.96 -53.24
CA SER A 257 -12.09 26.00 -53.22
C SER A 257 -11.64 26.35 -51.81
N ALA A 258 -10.33 26.53 -51.66
CA ALA A 258 -9.65 26.98 -50.45
C ALA A 258 -10.21 28.33 -49.95
N GLY A 259 -10.81 28.32 -48.75
CA GLY A 259 -11.22 29.51 -48.03
C GLY A 259 -11.66 29.15 -46.61
N ASN A 260 -10.80 29.46 -45.64
CA ASN A 260 -11.05 29.45 -44.19
C ASN A 260 -11.39 28.11 -43.51
N PHE A 261 -10.39 27.22 -43.40
CA PHE A 261 -10.37 26.24 -42.32
C PHE A 261 -9.13 26.42 -41.46
N ILE A 262 -9.36 26.33 -40.14
CA ILE A 262 -8.39 26.43 -39.06
C ILE A 262 -7.25 25.45 -39.32
N ALA A 263 -6.02 25.95 -39.32
CA ALA A 263 -4.82 25.15 -39.47
C ALA A 263 -4.80 24.03 -38.42
N SER A 264 -4.61 22.79 -38.88
CA SER A 264 -4.28 21.65 -38.03
C SER A 264 -3.11 22.01 -37.12
N PRO A 265 -3.15 21.68 -35.81
CA PRO A 265 -1.99 21.85 -34.95
C PRO A 265 -0.91 20.88 -35.44
N THR A 266 -0.03 21.38 -36.29
CA THR A 266 1.09 20.60 -36.79
C THR A 266 2.26 20.82 -35.83
N LYS A 267 2.77 19.70 -35.31
CA LYS A 267 4.00 19.52 -34.52
C LYS A 267 3.88 19.86 -33.03
N THR A 268 3.59 18.86 -32.21
CA THR A 268 4.55 18.23 -31.27
C THR A 268 3.86 17.04 -30.57
N ALA A 269 3.89 15.84 -31.17
CA ALA A 269 3.50 14.58 -30.50
C ALA A 269 4.06 13.36 -31.26
N SER A 270 5.36 13.34 -31.56
CA SER A 270 6.00 12.20 -32.25
C SER A 270 6.47 11.10 -31.28
N LYS A 271 5.66 10.79 -30.26
CA LYS A 271 5.72 9.61 -29.39
C LYS A 271 4.30 9.34 -28.82
N GLU A 272 3.29 9.30 -29.68
CA GLU A 272 2.05 8.60 -29.30
C GLU A 272 2.38 7.11 -29.23
N TYR A 273 2.19 6.53 -28.05
CA TYR A 273 2.22 5.09 -27.79
C TYR A 273 1.54 4.35 -28.94
N SER A 274 2.14 3.27 -29.45
CA SER A 274 1.55 2.55 -30.58
C SER A 274 0.16 2.07 -30.17
N ASN A 275 -0.88 2.70 -30.72
CA ASN A 275 -2.28 2.34 -30.52
C ASN A 275 -2.65 0.96 -31.12
N VAL A 276 -1.66 0.21 -31.61
CA VAL A 276 -1.80 -1.15 -32.12
C VAL A 276 -1.70 -2.12 -30.93
N VAL A 277 -2.81 -2.32 -30.24
CA VAL A 277 -2.97 -3.41 -29.27
C VAL A 277 -3.32 -4.65 -30.09
N ASP A 278 -2.46 -5.67 -30.09
CA ASP A 278 -2.81 -6.97 -30.68
C ASP A 278 -3.96 -7.58 -29.87
N GLU A 279 -5.06 -7.95 -30.55
CA GLU A 279 -6.28 -8.47 -29.92
C GLU A 279 -6.04 -9.74 -29.07
N ASN A 280 -4.91 -10.42 -29.28
CA ASN A 280 -4.57 -11.68 -28.61
C ASN A 280 -3.63 -11.52 -27.41
N VAL A 281 -3.18 -10.31 -27.10
CA VAL A 281 -2.26 -10.06 -25.98
C VAL A 281 -2.86 -9.05 -25.01
N GLU A 282 -2.56 -9.23 -23.74
CA GLU A 282 -2.94 -8.29 -22.70
C GLU A 282 -1.69 -7.68 -22.08
N TYR A 283 -1.69 -6.37 -21.88
CA TYR A 283 -0.63 -5.64 -21.22
C TYR A 283 -0.92 -5.47 -19.73
N HIS A 284 0.12 -5.32 -18.92
CA HIS A 284 -0.03 -5.07 -17.48
C HIS A 284 -0.88 -3.82 -17.17
N TRP A 285 -0.76 -2.75 -17.96
CA TRP A 285 -1.61 -1.56 -17.80
C TRP A 285 -3.10 -1.85 -18.05
N GLN A 286 -3.46 -2.80 -18.92
CA GLN A 286 -4.86 -3.22 -19.17
C GLN A 286 -5.43 -4.01 -18.00
N VAL A 287 -4.60 -4.78 -17.30
CA VAL A 287 -5.00 -5.44 -16.06
C VAL A 287 -5.32 -4.40 -15.00
N VAL A 288 -4.45 -3.40 -14.82
CA VAL A 288 -4.67 -2.27 -13.91
C VAL A 288 -5.93 -1.47 -14.28
N GLU A 289 -6.15 -1.20 -15.58
CA GLU A 289 -7.36 -0.57 -16.11
C GLU A 289 -8.62 -1.30 -15.66
N ARG A 290 -8.65 -2.62 -15.85
CA ARG A 290 -9.78 -3.47 -15.49
C ARG A 290 -10.04 -3.47 -14.00
N VAL A 291 -9.01 -3.60 -13.16
CA VAL A 291 -9.18 -3.58 -11.69
C VAL A 291 -9.76 -2.24 -11.22
N LEU A 292 -9.25 -1.11 -11.73
CA LEU A 292 -9.75 0.22 -11.38
C LEU A 292 -11.19 0.44 -11.88
N PHE A 293 -11.50 -0.04 -13.08
CA PHE A 293 -12.85 0.04 -13.62
C PHE A 293 -13.84 -0.77 -12.78
N MET A 294 -13.47 -2.00 -12.41
CA MET A 294 -14.27 -2.86 -11.52
C MET A 294 -14.50 -2.20 -10.16
N TYR A 295 -13.46 -1.62 -9.56
CA TYR A 295 -13.60 -0.86 -8.31
C TYR A 295 -14.60 0.29 -8.45
N SER A 296 -14.49 1.07 -9.52
CA SER A 296 -15.37 2.21 -9.79
C SER A 296 -16.84 1.81 -9.93
N LYS A 297 -17.10 0.70 -10.65
CA LYS A 297 -18.44 0.15 -10.85
C LYS A 297 -19.06 -0.37 -9.55
N LEU A 298 -18.27 -1.05 -8.73
CA LEU A 298 -18.74 -1.67 -7.48
C LEU A 298 -18.81 -0.70 -6.30
N ASN A 299 -18.19 0.48 -6.40
CA ASN A 299 -18.20 1.51 -5.37
C ASN A 299 -18.76 2.85 -5.92
N PRO A 300 -20.06 2.93 -6.30
CA PRO A 300 -20.63 4.10 -6.99
C PRO A 300 -20.64 5.40 -6.16
N GLY A 301 -20.46 5.31 -4.84
CA GLY A 301 -20.33 6.46 -3.94
C GLY A 301 -18.96 7.14 -3.97
N VAL A 302 -17.92 6.44 -4.45
CA VAL A 302 -16.56 6.98 -4.61
C VAL A 302 -16.22 7.11 -6.09
N LYS A 303 -16.46 6.03 -6.86
CA LYS A 303 -16.01 5.84 -8.24
C LYS A 303 -14.49 5.97 -8.37
N TYR A 304 -14.00 5.97 -9.60
CA TYR A 304 -12.62 6.30 -9.89
C TYR A 304 -12.35 7.79 -9.68
N VAL A 305 -11.23 8.10 -9.04
CA VAL A 305 -10.69 9.46 -8.90
C VAL A 305 -9.22 9.43 -9.29
N GLN A 306 -8.78 10.43 -10.06
CA GLN A 306 -7.38 10.55 -10.50
C GLN A 306 -6.44 10.48 -9.28
N GLY A 307 -5.40 9.65 -9.38
CA GLY A 307 -4.48 9.34 -8.30
C GLY A 307 -4.67 7.94 -7.71
N MET A 308 -5.87 7.34 -7.84
CA MET A 308 -6.08 5.94 -7.44
C MET A 308 -5.19 4.96 -8.21
N ASN A 309 -4.86 5.28 -9.47
CA ASN A 309 -3.92 4.53 -10.29
C ASN A 309 -2.52 4.43 -9.64
N GLU A 310 -2.06 5.49 -8.97
CA GLU A 310 -0.75 5.55 -8.30
C GLU A 310 -0.70 4.68 -7.04
N ILE A 311 -1.86 4.35 -6.47
CA ILE A 311 -1.99 3.42 -5.35
C ILE A 311 -2.10 1.98 -5.87
N MET A 312 -2.83 1.79 -6.97
CA MET A 312 -3.01 0.50 -7.62
C MET A 312 -1.69 -0.07 -8.17
N GLY A 313 -0.87 0.78 -8.80
CA GLY A 313 0.38 0.38 -9.45
C GLY A 313 1.32 -0.43 -8.56
N PRO A 314 1.73 0.09 -7.39
CA PRO A 314 2.62 -0.63 -6.48
C PRO A 314 2.05 -1.97 -5.98
N LEU A 315 0.74 -2.04 -5.66
CA LEU A 315 0.09 -3.30 -5.25
C LEU A 315 0.18 -4.35 -6.36
N TYR A 316 -0.24 -3.98 -7.57
CA TYR A 316 -0.25 -4.89 -8.70
C TYR A 316 1.17 -5.33 -9.06
N TYR A 317 2.13 -4.41 -9.08
CA TYR A 317 3.53 -4.72 -9.36
C TYR A 317 4.08 -5.77 -8.39
N VAL A 318 3.81 -5.64 -7.10
CA VAL A 318 4.28 -6.60 -6.09
C VAL A 318 3.63 -7.97 -6.30
N PHE A 319 2.31 -8.04 -6.52
CA PHE A 319 1.62 -9.32 -6.66
C PHE A 319 1.86 -10.01 -8.01
N ALA A 320 2.05 -9.25 -9.09
CA ALA A 320 2.34 -9.81 -10.41
C ALA A 320 3.77 -10.36 -10.53
N ASN A 321 4.70 -9.86 -9.70
CA ASN A 321 6.07 -10.37 -9.59
C ASN A 321 6.23 -11.39 -8.45
N ASP A 322 5.14 -12.05 -8.03
CA ASP A 322 5.20 -13.13 -7.04
C ASP A 322 6.10 -14.27 -7.55
N ALA A 323 6.90 -14.84 -6.65
CA ALA A 323 7.80 -15.95 -6.98
C ALA A 323 7.02 -17.25 -7.25
N ASP A 324 5.82 -17.37 -6.70
CA ASP A 324 4.92 -18.49 -6.96
C ASP A 324 4.01 -18.17 -8.16
N GLY A 325 4.08 -19.02 -9.19
CA GLY A 325 3.32 -18.85 -10.42
C GLY A 325 1.80 -18.87 -10.24
N GLU A 326 1.27 -19.67 -9.31
CA GLU A 326 -0.18 -19.73 -9.05
C GLU A 326 -0.68 -18.43 -8.39
N TRP A 327 0.18 -17.76 -7.63
CA TRP A 327 -0.13 -16.48 -7.00
C TRP A 327 0.06 -15.31 -7.96
N ALA A 328 1.07 -15.37 -8.82
CA ALA A 328 1.30 -14.39 -9.87
C ALA A 328 0.17 -14.42 -10.92
N GLU A 329 -0.34 -15.61 -11.28
CA GLU A 329 -1.49 -15.76 -12.17
C GLU A 329 -2.75 -15.10 -11.60
N ALA A 330 -2.95 -15.23 -10.29
CA ALA A 330 -4.09 -14.64 -9.60
C ALA A 330 -3.85 -13.20 -9.11
N ALA A 331 -2.75 -12.56 -9.52
CA ALA A 331 -2.36 -11.23 -9.05
C ALA A 331 -3.46 -10.19 -9.24
N GLU A 332 -4.21 -10.25 -10.34
CA GLU A 332 -5.31 -9.33 -10.63
C GLU A 332 -6.40 -9.35 -9.53
N ALA A 333 -6.93 -10.53 -9.24
CA ALA A 333 -7.97 -10.71 -8.23
C ALA A 333 -7.48 -10.36 -6.83
N ASP A 334 -6.26 -10.79 -6.48
CA ASP A 334 -5.64 -10.49 -5.18
C ASP A 334 -5.41 -8.97 -5.02
N THR A 335 -4.97 -8.31 -6.09
CA THR A 335 -4.81 -6.84 -6.16
C THR A 335 -6.14 -6.14 -5.92
N TYR A 336 -7.21 -6.57 -6.59
CA TYR A 336 -8.54 -5.98 -6.41
C TYR A 336 -8.97 -5.97 -4.94
N TYR A 337 -8.87 -7.11 -4.24
CA TYR A 337 -9.29 -7.20 -2.84
C TYR A 337 -8.37 -6.41 -1.91
N CYS A 338 -7.05 -6.48 -2.10
CA CYS A 338 -6.10 -5.71 -1.30
C CYS A 338 -6.29 -4.20 -1.50
N PHE A 339 -6.55 -3.77 -2.74
CA PHE A 339 -6.86 -2.38 -3.06
C PHE A 339 -8.19 -1.94 -2.43
N GLN A 340 -9.24 -2.77 -2.50
CA GLN A 340 -10.52 -2.48 -1.85
C GLN A 340 -10.37 -2.29 -0.33
N LEU A 341 -9.57 -3.14 0.32
CA LEU A 341 -9.29 -3.03 1.76
C LEU A 341 -8.53 -1.74 2.08
N LEU A 342 -7.46 -1.44 1.33
CA LEU A 342 -6.71 -0.20 1.51
C LEU A 342 -7.59 1.03 1.28
N MET A 343 -8.37 1.04 0.19
CA MET A 343 -9.31 2.11 -0.12
C MET A 343 -10.39 2.27 0.94
N SER A 344 -10.81 1.21 1.62
CA SER A 344 -11.79 1.34 2.70
C SER A 344 -11.31 2.22 3.86
N GLU A 345 -9.99 2.33 4.05
CA GLU A 345 -9.34 3.17 5.06
C GLU A 345 -9.11 4.61 4.59
N ILE A 346 -8.92 4.83 3.29
CA ILE A 346 -8.48 6.14 2.74
C ILE A 346 -9.48 6.79 1.77
N LYS A 347 -10.59 6.12 1.44
CA LYS A 347 -11.59 6.59 0.45
C LYS A 347 -12.12 7.98 0.75
N ASP A 348 -12.24 8.37 2.02
CA ASP A 348 -12.78 9.66 2.43
C ASP A 348 -11.90 10.82 1.91
N ASN A 349 -10.61 10.57 1.67
CA ASN A 349 -9.68 11.54 1.06
C ASN A 349 -9.95 11.80 -0.43
N PHE A 350 -10.73 10.94 -1.10
CA PHE A 350 -11.05 11.05 -2.52
C PHE A 350 -12.46 11.62 -2.77
N ILE A 351 -13.27 11.74 -1.72
CA ILE A 351 -14.65 12.20 -1.83
C ILE A 351 -14.68 13.72 -1.58
N LYS A 352 -14.79 14.49 -2.66
CA LYS A 352 -14.82 15.98 -2.60
C LYS A 352 -15.83 16.56 -1.60
N THR A 353 -16.99 15.92 -1.43
CA THR A 353 -18.00 16.39 -0.47
C THR A 353 -17.58 16.20 0.99
N LEU A 354 -16.60 15.35 1.24
CA LEU A 354 -16.03 15.10 2.56
C LEU A 354 -14.77 15.93 2.82
N ASP A 355 -14.28 16.73 1.86
CA ASP A 355 -13.01 17.48 2.02
C ASP A 355 -12.94 18.25 3.34
N SER A 356 -13.99 19.01 3.66
CA SER A 356 -14.12 19.81 4.90
C SER A 356 -14.74 19.06 6.09
N SER A 357 -14.93 17.75 5.98
CA SER A 357 -15.43 16.92 7.08
C SER A 357 -14.30 16.54 8.04
N ASN A 358 -14.67 16.03 9.21
CA ASN A 358 -13.73 15.56 10.23
C ASN A 358 -12.96 14.28 9.84
N CYS A 359 -13.36 13.60 8.77
CA CYS A 359 -12.68 12.41 8.24
C CYS A 359 -12.09 12.62 6.84
N GLY A 360 -12.26 13.81 6.26
CA GLY A 360 -11.73 14.13 4.93
C GLY A 360 -10.29 14.62 4.94
N ILE A 361 -9.84 15.00 3.75
CA ILE A 361 -8.45 15.41 3.51
C ILE A 361 -8.03 16.66 4.30
N GLU A 362 -8.94 17.61 4.56
CA GLU A 362 -8.60 18.80 5.37
C GLU A 362 -8.33 18.43 6.83
N SER A 363 -9.06 17.46 7.39
CA SER A 363 -8.81 16.94 8.73
C SER A 363 -7.45 16.24 8.80
N LEU A 364 -7.14 15.38 7.83
CA LEU A 364 -5.85 14.69 7.73
C LEU A 364 -4.68 15.68 7.65
N LEU A 365 -4.82 16.74 6.85
CA LEU A 365 -3.83 17.82 6.74
C LEU A 365 -3.71 18.63 8.02
N ALA A 366 -4.82 18.90 8.71
CA ALA A 366 -4.81 19.60 9.99
C ALA A 366 -4.10 18.78 11.08
N GLU A 367 -4.35 17.47 11.15
CA GLU A 367 -3.66 16.56 12.06
C GLU A 367 -2.16 16.50 11.77
N PHE A 368 -1.77 16.42 10.49
CA PHE A 368 -0.37 16.47 10.09
C PHE A 368 0.29 17.79 10.52
N ASN A 369 -0.37 18.92 10.27
CA ASN A 369 0.14 20.24 10.61
C ASN A 369 0.28 20.45 12.13
N GLU A 370 -0.67 19.95 12.91
CA GLU A 370 -0.58 19.99 14.37
C GLU A 370 0.56 19.11 14.90
N ARG A 371 0.83 17.97 14.26
CA ARG A 371 2.01 17.16 14.60
C ARG A 371 3.32 17.87 14.28
N LEU A 372 3.41 18.54 13.13
CA LEU A 372 4.56 19.39 12.80
C LEU A 372 4.77 20.45 13.90
N ARG A 373 3.72 21.16 14.29
CA ARG A 373 3.76 22.18 15.34
C ARG A 373 4.29 21.64 16.67
N ASN A 374 3.85 20.45 17.06
CA ASN A 374 4.26 19.83 18.33
C ASN A 374 5.70 19.29 18.31
N CYS A 375 6.19 18.92 17.13
CA CYS A 375 7.51 18.32 16.97
C CYS A 375 8.60 19.37 16.71
N ASP A 376 8.33 20.32 15.83
CA ASP A 376 9.29 21.34 15.37
C ASP A 376 8.61 22.70 15.21
N LEU A 377 8.45 23.39 16.34
CA LEU A 377 7.78 24.68 16.41
C LEU A 377 8.49 25.77 15.58
N ASP A 378 9.82 25.71 15.47
CA ASP A 378 10.59 26.68 14.69
C ASP A 378 10.27 26.56 13.19
N LEU A 379 10.27 25.34 12.66
CA LEU A 379 9.93 25.09 11.25
C LEU A 379 8.46 25.41 10.98
N TYR A 380 7.57 25.04 11.89
CA TYR A 380 6.15 25.38 11.79
C TYR A 380 5.94 26.90 11.68
N ASN A 381 6.52 27.68 12.60
CA ASN A 381 6.38 29.14 12.60
C ASN A 381 6.97 29.75 11.33
N HIS A 382 8.14 29.27 10.88
CA HIS A 382 8.74 29.75 9.63
C HIS A 382 7.84 29.53 8.42
N LEU A 383 7.26 28.33 8.25
CA LEU A 383 6.35 28.06 7.14
C LEU A 383 5.09 28.94 7.20
N VAL A 384 4.56 29.19 8.40
CA VAL A 384 3.44 30.12 8.61
C VAL A 384 3.82 31.56 8.24
N ASP A 385 4.98 32.04 8.69
CA ASP A 385 5.48 33.39 8.44
C ASP A 385 5.74 33.64 6.94
N VAL A 386 6.26 32.63 6.26
CA VAL A 386 6.50 32.64 4.81
C VAL A 386 5.18 32.48 4.02
N GLY A 387 4.09 32.03 4.64
CA GLY A 387 2.78 31.87 4.02
C GLY A 387 2.56 30.53 3.30
N ILE A 388 3.39 29.52 3.59
CA ILE A 388 3.24 28.17 3.04
C ILE A 388 2.24 27.39 3.87
N LYS A 389 1.16 26.94 3.21
CA LYS A 389 0.16 26.10 3.84
C LYS A 389 0.38 24.63 3.51
N PRO A 390 0.04 23.69 4.43
CA PRO A 390 0.14 22.25 4.19
C PRO A 390 -0.58 21.77 2.93
N GLN A 391 -1.68 22.41 2.52
CA GLN A 391 -2.42 22.02 1.31
C GLN A 391 -1.56 22.08 0.04
N PHE A 392 -0.53 22.95 0.00
CA PHE A 392 0.27 23.16 -1.20
C PHE A 392 1.29 22.05 -1.49
N TYR A 393 1.65 21.25 -0.49
CA TYR A 393 2.65 20.20 -0.64
C TYR A 393 2.17 18.84 -0.09
N ALA A 394 1.56 18.83 1.12
CA ALA A 394 1.23 17.60 1.81
C ALA A 394 -0.06 16.92 1.31
N PHE A 395 -0.91 17.63 0.54
CA PHE A 395 -2.13 17.02 -0.02
C PHE A 395 -1.79 15.76 -0.83
N ARG A 396 -0.83 15.90 -1.77
CA ARG A 396 -0.37 14.82 -2.64
C ARG A 396 0.36 13.73 -1.86
N TRP A 397 1.20 14.13 -0.91
CA TRP A 397 1.94 13.22 -0.04
C TRP A 397 1.02 12.26 0.71
N LEU A 398 -0.04 12.80 1.31
CA LEU A 398 -0.94 12.06 2.17
C LEU A 398 -2.01 11.30 1.38
N SER A 399 -2.62 11.92 0.37
CA SER A 399 -3.67 11.28 -0.43
C SER A 399 -3.17 10.12 -1.27
N LEU A 400 -1.91 10.18 -1.73
CA LEU A 400 -1.29 9.15 -2.59
C LEU A 400 -0.27 8.29 -1.86
N LEU A 401 -0.21 8.35 -0.52
CA LEU A 401 0.71 7.54 0.29
C LEU A 401 2.18 7.64 -0.19
N LEU A 402 2.60 8.85 -0.56
CA LEU A 402 3.92 9.21 -1.08
C LEU A 402 4.32 8.56 -2.43
N SER A 403 3.40 7.92 -3.15
CA SER A 403 3.73 7.19 -4.38
C SER A 403 4.28 8.05 -5.52
N GLN A 404 4.02 9.36 -5.50
CA GLN A 404 4.56 10.30 -6.48
C GLN A 404 5.80 11.10 -5.99
N GLU A 405 6.26 10.88 -4.75
CA GLU A 405 7.47 11.54 -4.24
C GLU A 405 8.72 10.67 -4.40
N PHE A 406 8.53 9.37 -4.55
CA PHE A 406 9.59 8.37 -4.53
C PHE A 406 9.46 7.43 -5.73
N SER A 407 10.59 6.85 -6.12
CA SER A 407 10.62 5.79 -7.13
C SER A 407 9.81 4.57 -6.69
N LEU A 408 9.28 3.77 -7.62
CA LEU A 408 8.49 2.58 -7.24
C LEU A 408 9.18 1.66 -6.22
N PRO A 409 10.49 1.31 -6.35
CA PRO A 409 11.18 0.51 -5.33
C PRO A 409 11.18 1.15 -3.94
N ASP A 410 11.32 2.47 -3.86
CA ASP A 410 11.31 3.21 -2.61
C ASP A 410 9.91 3.29 -2.00
N VAL A 411 8.88 3.50 -2.83
CA VAL A 411 7.47 3.45 -2.42
C VAL A 411 7.16 2.09 -1.80
N ILE A 412 7.60 1.00 -2.43
CA ILE A 412 7.43 -0.36 -1.92
C ILE A 412 8.08 -0.53 -0.54
N ASN A 413 9.30 0.00 -0.33
CA ASN A 413 9.99 -0.05 0.96
C ASN A 413 9.29 0.81 2.04
N ILE A 414 8.78 1.98 1.67
CA ILE A 414 7.96 2.83 2.53
C ILE A 414 6.69 2.06 2.94
N TRP A 415 6.06 1.39 1.98
CA TRP A 415 4.80 0.67 2.19
C TRP A 415 4.96 -0.60 3.02
N ASP A 416 6.10 -1.30 2.94
CA ASP A 416 6.44 -2.38 3.88
C ASP A 416 6.32 -1.91 5.34
N SER A 417 6.87 -0.73 5.63
CA SER A 417 6.85 -0.13 6.96
C SER A 417 5.46 0.44 7.29
N LEU A 418 4.80 1.07 6.32
CA LEU A 418 3.46 1.62 6.46
C LEU A 418 2.43 0.54 6.81
N PHE A 419 2.40 -0.56 6.06
CA PHE A 419 1.46 -1.66 6.26
C PHE A 419 1.75 -2.46 7.52
N SER A 420 3.00 -2.44 8.01
CA SER A 420 3.35 -2.99 9.31
C SER A 420 2.80 -2.18 10.50
N SER A 421 2.50 -0.88 10.30
CA SER A 421 1.97 -0.04 11.36
C SER A 421 0.51 -0.41 11.67
N PRO A 422 0.10 -0.50 12.95
CA PRO A 422 -1.31 -0.65 13.30
C PRO A 422 -2.16 0.56 12.91
N ASP A 423 -1.56 1.74 12.87
CA ASP A 423 -2.18 2.99 12.42
C ASP A 423 -1.32 3.56 11.29
N ARG A 424 -1.74 3.27 10.06
CA ARG A 424 -0.97 3.54 8.83
C ARG A 424 -0.89 5.04 8.57
N LEU A 425 -2.02 5.75 8.60
CA LEU A 425 -2.07 7.19 8.35
C LEU A 425 -1.30 7.99 9.41
N ARG A 426 -1.38 7.58 10.68
CA ARG A 426 -0.53 8.15 11.73
C ARG A 426 0.96 7.95 11.47
N PHE A 427 1.35 6.79 10.96
CA PHE A 427 2.74 6.51 10.63
C PHE A 427 3.20 7.25 9.38
N LEU A 428 2.32 7.41 8.38
CA LEU A 428 2.56 8.24 7.21
C LEU A 428 2.92 9.68 7.61
N HIS A 429 2.22 10.27 8.58
CA HIS A 429 2.59 11.58 9.13
C HIS A 429 4.04 11.62 9.64
N TRP A 430 4.51 10.56 10.29
CA TRP A 430 5.89 10.49 10.78
C TRP A 430 6.91 10.36 9.64
N ILE A 431 6.57 9.67 8.56
CA ILE A 431 7.41 9.61 7.36
C ILE A 431 7.50 11.00 6.72
N CYS A 432 6.37 11.70 6.55
CA CYS A 432 6.34 13.06 6.01
C CYS A 432 7.14 14.04 6.89
N LEU A 433 7.04 13.93 8.23
CA LEU A 433 7.85 14.75 9.15
C LEU A 433 9.34 14.41 9.07
N ALA A 434 9.69 13.13 8.91
CA ALA A 434 11.07 12.73 8.66
C ALA A 434 11.59 13.31 7.34
N MET A 435 10.75 13.44 6.31
CA MET A 435 11.13 14.07 5.03
C MET A 435 11.46 15.54 5.25
N MET A 436 10.61 16.26 5.98
CA MET A 436 10.81 17.68 6.31
C MET A 436 12.06 17.89 7.17
N GLU A 437 12.32 17.00 8.13
CA GLU A 437 13.52 17.07 8.97
C GLU A 437 14.83 16.95 8.15
N LYS A 438 14.82 16.15 7.08
CA LYS A 438 15.99 16.00 6.20
C LYS A 438 16.33 17.28 5.45
N VAL A 439 15.32 18.06 5.11
CA VAL A 439 15.46 19.34 4.39
C VAL A 439 15.27 20.56 5.31
N ARG A 440 15.24 20.36 6.63
CA ARG A 440 14.92 21.38 7.63
C ARG A 440 15.79 22.64 7.54
N ILE A 441 17.10 22.47 7.41
CA ILE A 441 18.05 23.60 7.39
C ILE A 441 17.78 24.49 6.15
N PRO A 442 17.78 23.93 4.92
CA PRO A 442 17.36 24.69 3.74
C PRO A 442 15.96 25.32 3.86
N LEU A 443 14.98 24.64 4.46
CA LEU A 443 13.63 25.20 4.64
C LEU A 443 13.64 26.45 5.53
N LEU A 444 14.37 26.42 6.65
CA LEU A 444 14.45 27.58 7.56
C LEU A 444 15.19 28.78 6.97
N GLU A 445 16.05 28.55 5.98
CA GLU A 445 16.79 29.61 5.28
C GLU A 445 16.05 30.13 4.03
N GLY A 446 15.09 29.35 3.52
CA GLY A 446 14.35 29.63 2.30
C GLY A 446 13.18 30.60 2.47
N ASP A 447 12.80 31.20 1.35
CA ASP A 447 11.59 32.01 1.16
C ASP A 447 10.41 31.16 0.63
N PHE A 448 9.29 31.80 0.27
CA PHE A 448 8.09 31.10 -0.18
C PHE A 448 8.34 30.17 -1.37
N THR A 449 9.03 30.69 -2.39
CA THR A 449 9.24 29.96 -3.64
C THR A 449 10.19 28.80 -3.44
N SER A 450 11.34 29.04 -2.81
CA SER A 450 12.38 28.02 -2.59
C SER A 450 11.88 26.89 -1.67
N CYS A 451 11.16 27.22 -0.60
CA CYS A 451 10.58 26.21 0.28
C CYS A 451 9.50 25.39 -0.43
N LEU A 452 8.61 26.04 -1.20
CA LEU A 452 7.54 25.33 -1.90
C LEU A 452 8.10 24.40 -2.98
N GLU A 453 9.07 24.85 -3.76
CA GLU A 453 9.74 24.03 -4.77
C GLU A 453 10.42 22.81 -4.16
N MET A 454 11.10 22.98 -3.03
CA MET A 454 11.78 21.90 -2.31
C MET A 454 10.81 20.86 -1.73
N LEU A 455 9.64 21.31 -1.26
CA LEU A 455 8.59 20.41 -0.75
C LEU A 455 7.82 19.73 -1.89
N GLN A 456 7.60 20.39 -3.02
CA GLN A 456 6.87 19.79 -4.14
C GLN A 456 7.75 18.87 -5.00
N ASN A 457 9.05 19.14 -5.08
CA ASN A 457 10.02 18.35 -5.84
C ASN A 457 11.07 17.77 -4.88
N TYR A 458 10.61 16.91 -3.96
CA TYR A 458 11.48 16.33 -2.95
C TYR A 458 12.59 15.50 -3.61
N HIS A 459 13.85 15.82 -3.32
CA HIS A 459 14.99 15.08 -3.87
C HIS A 459 15.14 13.71 -3.19
N GLU A 460 15.58 12.72 -3.96
CA GLU A 460 15.80 11.35 -3.47
C GLU A 460 16.73 11.35 -2.24
N THR A 461 16.24 10.74 -1.17
CA THR A 461 16.93 10.57 0.11
C THR A 461 16.95 9.09 0.44
N ASP A 462 17.92 8.63 1.24
CA ASP A 462 17.95 7.24 1.70
C ASP A 462 16.66 6.91 2.49
N VAL A 463 15.77 6.15 1.85
CA VAL A 463 14.47 5.74 2.38
C VAL A 463 14.61 4.88 3.63
N GLY A 464 15.67 4.06 3.72
CA GLY A 464 15.97 3.29 4.92
C GLY A 464 16.25 4.20 6.10
N GLU A 465 17.04 5.26 5.90
CA GLU A 465 17.29 6.26 6.93
C GLU A 465 16.01 7.04 7.30
N LEU A 466 15.18 7.37 6.30
CA LEU A 466 13.90 8.05 6.50
C LEU A 466 12.95 7.24 7.40
N ILE A 467 12.80 5.94 7.12
CA ILE A 467 11.98 5.01 7.90
C ILE A 467 12.51 4.92 9.34
N VAL A 468 13.83 4.84 9.52
CA VAL A 468 14.45 4.82 10.87
C VAL A 468 14.15 6.08 11.65
N VAL A 469 14.22 7.25 11.01
CA VAL A 469 13.87 8.53 11.64
C VAL A 469 12.39 8.56 12.01
N ALA A 470 11.49 8.14 11.11
CA ALA A 470 10.05 8.09 11.34
C ALA A 470 9.68 7.20 12.54
N HIS A 471 10.29 6.02 12.68
CA HIS A 471 10.10 5.16 13.86
C HIS A 471 10.58 5.82 15.15
N LYS A 472 11.77 6.44 15.14
CA LYS A 472 12.27 7.18 16.31
C LYS A 472 11.34 8.32 16.72
N MET A 473 10.76 9.04 15.75
CA MET A 473 9.78 10.10 16.01
C MET A 473 8.49 9.52 16.61
N ASN A 474 7.97 8.43 16.05
CA ASN A 474 6.76 7.77 16.54
C ASN A 474 6.91 7.25 17.98
N GLU A 475 8.10 6.83 18.38
CA GLU A 475 8.44 6.38 19.73
C GLU A 475 8.72 7.53 20.72
N GLY A 476 8.77 8.78 20.27
CA GLY A 476 9.17 9.92 21.09
C GLY A 476 10.65 9.94 21.45
N CYS A 477 11.48 9.16 20.75
CA CYS A 477 12.92 9.04 20.97
C CYS A 477 13.75 9.94 20.04
N TYR A 478 13.12 10.84 19.28
CA TYR A 478 13.77 11.74 18.34
C TYR A 478 14.05 13.12 18.94
N CYS A 479 15.25 13.67 18.71
CA CYS A 479 15.60 15.04 19.06
C CYS A 479 15.90 15.84 17.79
N PHE A 480 15.13 16.90 17.55
CA PHE A 480 15.34 17.80 16.42
C PHE A 480 16.69 18.51 16.52
N LYS A 481 17.39 18.61 15.38
CA LYS A 481 18.65 19.36 15.31
C LYS A 481 18.34 20.84 15.52
N LYS A 482 18.72 21.40 16.67
CA LYS A 482 18.64 22.85 16.90
C LYS A 482 19.54 23.58 15.91
N SER A 483 19.03 24.66 15.32
CA SER A 483 19.85 25.56 14.49
C SER A 483 20.89 26.21 15.40
N CYS A 484 22.18 25.95 15.15
CA CYS A 484 23.26 26.58 15.88
C CYS A 484 23.36 28.06 15.48
N LYS A 485 22.71 28.95 16.24
CA LYS A 485 23.05 30.37 16.29
C LYS A 485 23.68 30.70 17.65
N ASP A 486 24.80 30.06 17.98
CA ASP A 486 25.65 30.50 19.10
C ASP A 486 26.83 31.32 18.58
N ASN A 487 26.63 32.64 18.52
CA ASN A 487 27.72 33.61 18.57
C ASN A 487 28.17 33.75 20.03
N GLY A 488 29.28 33.12 20.42
CA GLY A 488 29.89 33.46 21.72
C GLY A 488 30.85 32.43 22.31
N LYS A 489 32.11 32.49 21.87
CA LYS A 489 33.34 32.20 22.64
C LYS A 489 33.26 31.12 23.74
N SER A 490 33.78 29.92 23.45
CA SER A 490 34.71 29.28 24.40
C SER A 490 35.63 28.26 23.71
N GLY A 491 36.93 28.44 23.97
CA GLY A 491 37.92 27.37 24.14
C GLY A 491 38.09 26.33 23.04
N PHE A 492 38.89 26.66 22.03
CA PHE A 492 39.65 25.67 21.26
C PHE A 492 40.54 24.85 22.22
N SER A 493 40.35 23.54 22.28
CA SER A 493 41.47 22.62 22.48
C SER A 493 41.37 21.49 21.45
N LYS A 494 42.44 21.39 20.67
CA LYS A 494 42.65 20.45 19.57
C LYS A 494 42.52 19.01 20.08
N LEU A 495 41.77 18.18 19.36
CA LEU A 495 42.15 16.79 19.13
C LEU A 495 42.08 16.51 17.63
N GLU A 496 43.06 15.76 17.17
CA GLU A 496 43.61 15.77 15.82
C GLU A 496 42.66 15.25 14.75
N ARG A 497 42.68 15.92 13.59
CA ARG A 497 42.22 15.37 12.32
C ARG A 497 43.21 14.29 11.89
N ASN A 498 42.73 13.07 11.67
CA ASN A 498 43.39 12.12 10.77
C ASN A 498 42.46 11.81 9.58
N PRO A 499 43.01 11.68 8.36
CA PRO A 499 42.25 11.85 7.12
C PRO A 499 41.51 10.58 6.70
N THR A 500 40.34 10.81 6.08
CA THR A 500 39.68 9.98 5.07
C THR A 500 40.43 8.72 4.62
N VAL A 501 40.13 7.58 5.25
CA VAL A 501 40.39 6.26 4.66
C VAL A 501 39.24 5.96 3.70
N LYS A 502 39.55 6.03 2.40
CA LYS A 502 38.65 5.69 1.29
C LYS A 502 38.13 4.26 1.40
N LEU A 503 36.89 4.12 1.89
CA LEU A 503 36.13 2.86 1.93
C LEU A 503 35.88 2.26 0.52
N ALA A 504 36.02 3.07 -0.52
CA ALA A 504 35.87 2.65 -1.93
C ALA A 504 36.94 1.65 -2.41
N SER A 505 38.10 1.53 -1.73
CA SER A 505 39.17 0.60 -2.16
C SER A 505 39.07 -0.80 -1.53
N ALA A 506 38.31 -0.96 -0.45
CA ALA A 506 38.12 -2.26 0.22
C ALA A 506 37.10 -3.15 -0.53
N PHE A 507 36.08 -2.53 -1.14
CA PHE A 507 35.07 -3.27 -1.91
C PHE A 507 35.60 -3.87 -3.22
N THR A 508 36.57 -3.22 -3.87
CA THR A 508 37.11 -3.72 -5.14
C THR A 508 38.01 -4.95 -4.96
N ASN A 509 38.65 -5.11 -3.80
CA ASN A 509 39.52 -6.26 -3.53
C ASN A 509 38.75 -7.50 -3.06
N VAL A 510 37.60 -7.33 -2.39
CA VAL A 510 36.73 -8.47 -2.00
C VAL A 510 36.07 -9.09 -3.24
N LEU A 511 35.58 -8.26 -4.17
CA LEU A 511 34.98 -8.74 -5.42
C LEU A 511 35.99 -9.42 -6.35
N ARG A 512 37.24 -8.97 -6.37
CA ARG A 512 38.30 -9.61 -7.17
C ARG A 512 38.75 -10.97 -6.61
N THR A 513 38.55 -11.22 -5.32
CA THR A 513 38.92 -12.49 -4.66
C THR A 513 37.82 -13.55 -4.76
N LEU A 514 36.56 -13.15 -4.98
CA LEU A 514 35.43 -14.07 -5.20
C LEU A 514 35.27 -14.51 -6.67
N SER A 515 35.96 -13.87 -7.61
CA SER A 515 35.92 -14.23 -9.04
C SER A 515 37.05 -15.20 -9.48
N LYS A 516 37.86 -15.73 -8.55
CA LYS A 516 38.97 -16.65 -8.87
C LYS A 516 39.04 -17.90 -7.98
N LYS A 517 37.91 -18.37 -7.45
CA LYS A 517 37.77 -19.70 -6.87
C LYS A 517 36.61 -20.44 -7.47
#